data_AF-A0A7S2FI74-F1
#
_entry.id   AF-A0A7S2FI74-F1
#
_cell.length_a   1.000
_cell.length_b   1.000
_cell.length_c   1.000
_cell.angle_alpha   90.00
_cell.angle_beta   90.00
_cell.angle_gamma   90.00
#
_symmetry.space_group_name_H-M   'P 1'
#
loop_
_entity.id
_entity.type
_entity.pdbx_description
1 polymer ?
#
loop_
_entity_poly.entity_id
_entity_poly.type
_entity_poly.pdbx_seq_one_letter_code
_entity_poly.pdbx_strand_id
1 'polypeptide(L)'
;RDRHPTPIMPTYLRRFGKDAAQIVEPVPSDIDVAQAVEPAHITQVATAAGFHPDDVLQHGPHKAKIDIGALKRFPASNKGNYVVVAGITPTPLGEGKSTTTVGLCQALGAHLNKKV
;
A
#
# COMPACT_ATOMS: atom_id res chain seq x y z
N ARG A 1 25.20 21.27 -7.99
CA ARG A 1 24.03 21.03 -7.09
C ARG A 1 22.98 20.36 -7.94
N ASP A 2 23.11 19.04 -8.03
CA ASP A 2 22.41 18.21 -9.00
C ASP A 2 20.96 18.03 -8.53
N ARG A 3 20.01 18.63 -9.25
CA ARG A 3 18.58 18.43 -9.01
C ARG A 3 18.20 17.18 -9.79
N HIS A 4 18.29 16.02 -9.14
CA HIS A 4 17.64 14.83 -9.68
C HIS A 4 16.15 15.16 -9.90
N PRO A 5 15.60 14.86 -11.10
CA PRO A 5 14.18 15.08 -11.36
C PRO A 5 13.39 14.27 -10.34
N THR A 6 12.45 14.94 -9.68
CA THR A 6 11.46 14.28 -8.83
C THR A 6 10.79 13.21 -9.69
N PRO A 7 10.77 11.92 -9.27
CA PRO A 7 10.10 10.90 -10.05
C PRO A 7 8.65 11.33 -10.26
N ILE A 8 8.26 11.51 -11.51
CA ILE A 8 6.87 11.64 -11.91
C ILE A 8 6.11 10.46 -11.31
N MET A 9 5.15 10.76 -10.42
CA MET A 9 4.29 9.74 -9.82
C MET A 9 3.67 8.88 -10.93
N PRO A 10 3.88 7.55 -10.93
CA PRO A 10 3.27 6.67 -11.91
C PRO A 10 1.75 6.87 -11.95
N THR A 11 1.17 6.84 -13.14
CA THR A 11 -0.26 7.07 -13.39
C THR A 11 -1.19 6.16 -12.59
N TYR A 12 -0.74 5.02 -12.08
CA TYR A 12 -1.57 4.16 -11.23
C TYR A 12 -1.62 4.63 -9.76
N LEU A 13 -0.61 5.36 -9.26
CA LEU A 13 -0.69 6.03 -7.95
C LEU A 13 -1.65 7.22 -7.99
N ARG A 14 -1.96 7.77 -9.19
CA ARG A 14 -3.12 8.66 -9.37
C ARG A 14 -4.46 7.96 -9.17
N ARG A 15 -4.55 6.65 -9.38
CA ARG A 15 -5.79 5.88 -9.16
C ARG A 15 -6.09 5.66 -7.67
N PHE A 16 -5.08 5.82 -6.81
CA PHE A 16 -5.27 5.96 -5.36
C PHE A 16 -5.45 7.43 -4.94
N GLY A 17 -5.54 8.36 -5.90
CA GLY A 17 -5.66 9.78 -5.68
C GLY A 17 -7.10 10.26 -5.86
N LYS A 18 -7.68 10.82 -4.80
CA LYS A 18 -8.86 11.69 -4.79
C LYS A 18 -10.18 11.15 -5.38
N ASP A 19 -10.27 9.91 -5.82
CA ASP A 19 -11.58 9.32 -6.10
C ASP A 19 -12.31 9.18 -4.76
N ALA A 20 -13.36 9.98 -4.57
CA ALA A 20 -14.16 9.96 -3.36
C ALA A 20 -14.67 8.53 -3.15
N ALA A 21 -14.43 7.96 -1.97
CA ALA A 21 -15.02 6.69 -1.60
C ALA A 21 -16.53 6.78 -1.84
N GLN A 22 -17.10 5.84 -2.59
CA GLN A 22 -18.53 5.76 -2.76
C GLN A 22 -19.12 5.25 -1.45
N ILE A 23 -19.64 6.18 -0.65
CA ILE A 23 -20.28 5.88 0.63
C ILE A 23 -21.62 5.21 0.31
N VAL A 24 -21.79 3.97 0.76
CA VAL A 24 -23.01 3.19 0.62
C VAL A 24 -23.62 2.98 2.01
N GLU A 25 -24.94 3.15 2.12
CA GLU A 25 -25.69 2.92 3.36
C GLU A 25 -26.79 1.85 3.15
N PRO A 26 -26.85 0.81 4.01
CA PRO A 26 -25.90 0.50 5.08
C PRO A 26 -24.51 0.12 4.56
N VAL A 27 -23.48 0.23 5.41
CA VAL A 27 -22.11 -0.20 5.06
C VAL A 27 -22.14 -1.67 4.61
N PRO A 28 -21.64 -2.00 3.41
CA PRO A 28 -21.65 -3.38 2.92
C PRO A 28 -20.78 -4.31 3.79
N SER A 29 -20.95 -5.62 3.62
CA SER A 29 -20.09 -6.59 4.31
C SER A 29 -18.66 -6.54 3.78
N ASP A 30 -17.68 -6.98 4.58
CA ASP A 30 -16.26 -7.00 4.18
C ASP A 30 -16.03 -7.77 2.87
N ILE A 31 -16.77 -8.87 2.66
CA ILE A 31 -16.65 -9.68 1.43
C ILE A 31 -17.22 -8.96 0.21
N ASP A 32 -18.33 -8.23 0.37
CA ASP A 32 -18.92 -7.44 -0.72
C ASP A 32 -17.99 -6.31 -1.14
N VAL A 33 -17.41 -5.61 -0.16
CA VAL A 33 -16.41 -4.56 -0.41
C VAL A 33 -15.18 -5.15 -1.14
N ALA A 34 -14.70 -6.32 -0.72
CA ALA A 34 -13.55 -6.96 -1.33
C ALA A 34 -13.82 -7.42 -2.78
N GLN A 35 -15.03 -7.90 -3.07
CA GLN A 35 -15.43 -8.36 -4.41
C GLN A 35 -15.80 -7.22 -5.37
N ALA A 36 -16.17 -6.04 -4.85
CA ALA A 36 -16.54 -4.89 -5.66
C ALA A 36 -15.36 -4.17 -6.33
N VAL A 37 -14.11 -4.51 -5.95
CA VAL A 37 -12.90 -3.84 -6.44
C VAL A 37 -12.17 -4.74 -7.44
N GLU A 38 -11.72 -4.14 -8.56
CA GLU A 38 -10.74 -4.77 -9.44
C GLU A 38 -9.32 -4.46 -8.91
N PRO A 39 -8.61 -5.46 -8.35
CA PRO A 39 -7.30 -5.23 -7.75
C PRO A 39 -6.23 -4.94 -8.82
N ALA A 40 -5.29 -4.05 -8.49
CA ALA A 40 -4.14 -3.80 -9.34
C ALA A 40 -3.32 -5.10 -9.55
N HIS A 41 -2.67 -5.21 -10.70
CA HIS A 41 -1.74 -6.30 -10.94
C HIS A 41 -0.52 -6.15 -10.03
N ILE A 42 -0.05 -7.24 -9.42
CA ILE A 42 0.98 -7.20 -8.38
C ILE A 42 2.30 -6.61 -8.86
N THR A 43 2.62 -6.78 -10.14
CA THR A 43 3.82 -6.18 -10.75
C THR A 43 3.77 -4.66 -10.74
N GLN A 44 2.59 -4.06 -10.93
CA GLN A 44 2.43 -2.61 -10.87
C GLN A 44 2.78 -2.11 -9.48
N VAL A 45 2.22 -2.75 -8.44
CA VAL A 45 2.49 -2.45 -7.03
C VAL A 45 3.99 -2.56 -6.72
N ALA A 46 4.63 -3.67 -7.14
CA ALA A 46 6.06 -3.89 -6.94
C ALA A 46 6.91 -2.80 -7.61
N THR A 47 6.55 -2.37 -8.83
CA THR A 47 7.27 -1.32 -9.54
C THR A 47 7.25 0.03 -8.81
N ALA A 48 6.12 0.51 -8.25
CA ALA A 48 6.19 1.78 -7.49
C ALA A 48 6.74 1.64 -6.07
N ALA A 49 6.72 0.44 -5.49
CA ALA A 49 7.52 0.17 -4.30
C ALA A 49 9.03 0.32 -4.62
N GLY A 50 9.44 0.07 -5.86
CA GLY A 50 10.80 0.27 -6.38
C GLY A 50 11.54 -1.03 -6.66
N PHE A 51 10.83 -2.15 -6.81
CA PHE A 51 11.41 -3.44 -7.15
C PHE A 51 11.61 -3.60 -8.66
N HIS A 52 12.66 -4.33 -9.04
CA HIS A 52 12.91 -4.72 -10.42
C HIS A 52 12.03 -5.93 -10.77
N PRO A 53 11.61 -6.12 -12.04
CA PRO A 53 10.82 -7.28 -12.44
C PRO A 53 11.44 -8.62 -12.03
N ASP A 54 12.77 -8.73 -12.08
CA ASP A 54 13.51 -9.96 -11.74
C ASP A 54 13.45 -10.31 -10.24
N ASP A 55 13.05 -9.39 -9.37
CA ASP A 55 12.87 -9.67 -7.94
C ASP A 55 11.49 -10.23 -7.61
N VAL A 56 10.56 -10.21 -8.56
CA VAL A 56 9.13 -10.43 -8.31
C VAL A 56 8.73 -11.82 -8.79
N LEU A 57 8.62 -12.74 -7.84
CA LEU A 57 8.17 -14.11 -8.07
C LEU A 57 6.63 -14.16 -7.97
N GLN A 58 5.95 -14.00 -9.11
CA GLN A 58 4.48 -13.95 -9.15
C GLN A 58 3.82 -15.30 -8.85
N HIS A 59 2.68 -15.24 -8.17
CA HIS A 59 1.79 -16.34 -7.86
C HIS A 59 0.36 -15.96 -8.27
N GLY A 60 0.14 -15.98 -9.59
CA GLY A 60 -1.04 -15.36 -10.19
C GLY A 60 -0.94 -13.83 -10.22
N PRO A 61 -2.02 -13.14 -10.67
CA PRO A 61 -1.95 -11.72 -11.04
C PRO A 61 -1.85 -10.74 -9.86
N HIS A 62 -2.26 -11.14 -8.64
CA HIS A 62 -2.40 -10.23 -7.49
C HIS A 62 -1.56 -10.62 -6.28
N LYS A 63 -0.64 -11.58 -6.43
CA LYS A 63 0.25 -12.05 -5.35
C LYS A 63 1.63 -12.33 -5.89
N ALA A 64 2.65 -12.00 -5.11
CA ALA A 64 4.04 -12.30 -5.43
C ALA A 64 4.87 -12.47 -4.16
N LYS A 65 5.97 -13.21 -4.26
CA LYS A 65 7.08 -13.15 -3.30
C LYS A 65 8.16 -12.23 -3.86
N ILE A 66 8.90 -11.59 -2.97
CA ILE A 66 10.04 -10.73 -3.33
C ILE A 66 11.33 -11.47 -2.97
N ASP A 67 12.27 -11.51 -3.91
CA ASP A 67 13.61 -12.04 -3.65
C ASP A 67 14.35 -11.19 -2.61
N ILE A 68 14.92 -11.84 -1.58
CA ILE A 68 15.59 -11.13 -0.49
C ILE A 68 16.87 -10.40 -0.93
N GLY A 69 17.49 -10.86 -2.02
CA GLY A 69 18.64 -10.22 -2.66
C GLY A 69 18.32 -8.80 -3.14
N ALA A 70 17.04 -8.47 -3.36
CA ALA A 70 16.60 -7.14 -3.74
C ALA A 70 17.01 -6.06 -2.71
N LEU A 71 17.11 -6.42 -1.44
CA LEU A 71 17.51 -5.50 -0.37
C LEU A 71 18.89 -4.89 -0.59
N LYS A 72 19.80 -5.59 -1.31
CA LYS A 72 21.15 -5.10 -1.60
C LYS A 72 21.17 -3.84 -2.48
N ARG A 73 20.09 -3.58 -3.23
CA ARG A 73 19.97 -2.40 -4.11
C ARG A 73 19.35 -1.19 -3.40
N PHE A 74 18.78 -1.36 -2.22
CA PHE A 74 18.26 -0.26 -1.43
C PHE A 74 19.38 0.35 -0.56
N PRO A 75 19.66 1.65 -0.69
CA PRO A 75 20.71 2.29 0.09
C PRO A 75 20.32 2.35 1.56
N ALA A 76 21.26 2.02 2.45
CA ALA A 76 21.04 2.03 3.90
C ALA A 76 20.67 3.41 4.47
N SER A 77 21.00 4.49 3.75
CA SER A 77 20.63 5.87 4.09
C SER A 77 19.16 6.21 3.82
N ASN A 78 18.44 5.38 3.05
CA ASN A 78 17.04 5.61 2.67
C ASN A 78 16.09 4.74 3.50
N LYS A 79 16.20 4.81 4.83
CA LYS A 79 15.25 4.13 5.73
C LYS A 79 13.97 4.94 5.83
N GLY A 80 12.83 4.25 5.71
CA GLY A 80 11.53 4.82 6.02
C GLY A 80 11.29 4.97 7.52
N ASN A 81 10.22 5.67 7.87
CA ASN A 81 9.74 5.71 9.26
C ASN A 81 9.13 4.36 9.64
N TYR A 82 9.36 3.92 10.87
CA TYR A 82 8.75 2.71 11.43
C TYR A 82 7.67 3.11 12.44
N VAL A 83 6.41 2.81 12.13
CA VAL A 83 5.24 3.17 12.95
C VAL A 83 4.59 1.88 13.46
N VAL A 84 4.44 1.77 14.77
CA VAL A 84 3.78 0.63 15.41
C VAL A 84 2.35 1.01 15.77
N VAL A 85 1.38 0.30 15.20
CA VAL A 85 -0.03 0.39 15.59
C VAL A 85 -0.30 -0.67 16.65
N ALA A 86 -0.46 -0.23 17.89
CA ALA A 86 -0.83 -1.09 19.02
C ALA A 86 -2.31 -0.89 19.38
N GLY A 87 -2.85 -1.79 20.19
CA GLY A 87 -4.13 -1.59 20.84
C GLY A 87 -4.08 -2.00 22.30
N ILE A 88 -5.18 -1.74 22.99
CA ILE A 88 -5.39 -2.18 24.37
C ILE A 88 -5.57 -3.70 24.45
N THR A 89 -5.66 -4.22 25.68
CA THR A 89 -6.05 -5.61 25.94
C THR A 89 -7.31 -5.99 25.16
N PRO A 90 -7.34 -7.13 24.45
CA PRO A 90 -8.51 -7.53 23.68
C PRO A 90 -9.79 -7.59 24.51
N THR A 91 -10.88 -7.15 23.88
CA THR A 91 -12.24 -7.15 24.40
C THR A 91 -13.16 -7.84 23.40
N PRO A 92 -14.33 -8.36 23.81
CA PRO A 92 -15.28 -8.98 22.89
C PRO A 92 -15.84 -8.03 21.80
N LEU A 93 -15.74 -6.71 21.98
CA LEU A 93 -16.24 -5.72 21.03
C LEU A 93 -15.31 -5.54 19.81
N GLY A 94 -14.04 -5.96 19.93
CA GLY A 94 -13.03 -5.75 18.91
C GLY A 94 -12.51 -4.30 18.88
N GLU A 95 -11.20 -4.13 18.71
CA GLU A 95 -10.57 -2.81 18.80
C GLU A 95 -10.24 -2.21 17.42
N GLY A 96 -10.42 -2.97 16.34
CA GLY A 96 -10.18 -2.48 14.98
C GLY A 96 -8.70 -2.19 14.65
N LYS A 97 -7.74 -2.83 15.33
CA LYS A 97 -6.30 -2.61 15.13
C LYS A 97 -5.87 -2.74 13.67
N SER A 98 -6.20 -3.87 13.01
CA SER A 98 -5.82 -4.11 11.62
C SER A 98 -6.50 -3.14 10.65
N THR A 99 -7.79 -2.85 10.86
CA THR A 99 -8.55 -1.86 10.08
C THR A 99 -7.91 -0.48 10.18
N THR A 100 -7.47 -0.10 11.39
CA THR A 100 -6.80 1.18 11.65
C THR A 100 -5.44 1.24 10.95
N THR A 101 -4.66 0.16 10.96
CA THR A 101 -3.39 0.07 10.24
C THR A 101 -3.56 0.31 8.74
N VAL A 102 -4.52 -0.38 8.11
CA VAL A 102 -4.77 -0.21 6.66
C VAL A 102 -5.29 1.21 6.36
N GLY A 103 -6.24 1.72 7.14
CA GLY A 103 -6.79 3.06 6.98
C GLY A 103 -5.75 4.18 7.15
N LEU A 104 -4.83 4.03 8.12
CA LEU A 104 -3.73 4.97 8.32
C LEU A 104 -2.81 5.02 7.09
N CYS A 105 -2.43 3.87 6.53
CA CYS A 105 -1.64 3.81 5.30
C CYS A 105 -2.37 4.47 4.13
N GLN A 106 -3.66 4.18 3.95
CA GLN A 106 -4.48 4.81 2.91
C GLN A 106 -4.51 6.32 3.05
N ALA A 107 -4.71 6.86 4.27
CA ALA A 107 -4.75 8.30 4.49
C ALA A 107 -3.41 8.98 4.22
N LEU A 108 -2.30 8.39 4.66
CA LEU A 108 -0.96 8.89 4.41
C LEU A 108 -0.63 8.95 2.91
N GLY A 109 -0.97 7.89 2.17
CA GLY A 109 -0.76 7.82 0.73
C GLY A 109 -1.69 8.77 -0.05
N ALA A 110 -3.00 8.59 0.10
CA ALA A 110 -4.02 9.24 -0.73
C ALA A 110 -4.24 10.72 -0.40
N HIS A 111 -4.10 11.13 0.87
CA HIS A 111 -4.42 12.49 1.31
C HIS A 111 -3.18 13.33 1.66
N LEU A 112 -2.08 12.70 2.07
CA LEU A 112 -0.84 13.40 2.48
C LEU A 112 0.33 13.18 1.51
N ASN A 113 0.10 12.46 0.40
CA ASN A 113 1.08 12.18 -0.65
C ASN A 113 2.41 11.64 -0.08
N LYS A 114 2.32 10.78 0.95
CA LYS A 114 3.48 10.09 1.53
C LYS A 114 3.69 8.76 0.80
N LYS A 115 4.96 8.40 0.60
CA LYS A 115 5.32 7.04 0.18
C LYS A 115 5.25 6.14 1.42
N VAL A 116 4.20 5.33 1.50
CA VAL A 116 3.90 4.38 2.58
C VAL A 116 3.67 2.98 2.05
#